data_AF-J2AU84-F1
#
_entry.id   AF-J2AU84-F1
#
_cell.length_a   1.000
_cell.length_b   1.000
_cell.length_c   1.000
_cell.angle_alpha   90.00
_cell.angle_beta   90.00
_cell.angle_gamma   90.00
#
_symmetry.space_group_name_H-M   'P 1'
#
loop_
_entity.id
_entity.type
_entity.pdbx_description
1 polymer ?
#
loop_
_entity_poly.entity_id
_entity_poly.type
_entity_poly.pdbx_seq_one_letter_code
_entity_poly.pdbx_strand_id
1 'polypeptide(L)' 'MLPLPLATDKALAAVLAQTIERGGFAIDDLNRQIYQMTIRQADGNVARAARMLGLSRAQFAYRLGQISNGRSR' A
#
# COMPACT_ATOMS: atom_id res chain seq x y z
N MET A 1 7.32 -27.08 -2.17
CA MET A 1 6.07 -26.63 -1.54
C MET A 1 5.84 -25.19 -1.99
N LEU A 2 4.97 -24.97 -2.99
CA LEU A 2 4.56 -23.59 -3.33
C LEU A 2 3.73 -23.05 -2.17
N PRO A 3 3.86 -21.76 -1.78
CA PRO A 3 3.01 -21.18 -0.75
C PRO A 3 1.54 -21.27 -1.21
N LEU A 4 0.65 -21.68 -0.29
CA LEU A 4 -0.80 -21.62 -0.53
C LEU A 4 -1.16 -20.20 -1.03
N PRO A 5 -2.08 -20.06 -2.01
CA PRO A 5 -2.62 -18.75 -2.34
C PRO A 5 -3.21 -18.14 -1.08
N LEU A 6 -2.70 -16.96 -0.75
CA LEU A 6 -3.06 -16.16 0.40
C LEU A 6 -4.59 -16.06 0.49
N ALA A 7 -5.19 -16.58 1.55
CA ALA A 7 -6.61 -16.30 1.87
C ALA A 7 -6.92 -14.78 1.94
N THR A 8 -5.88 -13.94 2.02
CA THR A 8 -5.87 -12.48 1.82
C THR A 8 -6.53 -12.03 0.51
N ASP A 9 -6.46 -12.81 -0.56
CA ASP A 9 -6.87 -12.39 -1.90
C ASP A 9 -8.40 -12.15 -1.98
N LYS A 10 -9.21 -13.09 -1.45
CA LYS A 10 -10.68 -12.95 -1.51
C LYS A 10 -11.23 -11.82 -0.63
N ALA A 11 -10.69 -11.66 0.58
CA ALA A 11 -11.15 -10.61 1.49
C ALA A 11 -10.80 -9.22 0.95
N LEU A 12 -9.57 -9.05 0.44
CA LEU A 12 -9.16 -7.81 -0.21
C LEU A 12 -9.99 -7.52 -1.46
N ALA A 13 -10.20 -8.53 -2.32
CA ALA A 13 -11.04 -8.40 -3.50
C ALA A 13 -12.48 -7.98 -3.15
N ALA A 14 -13.07 -8.53 -2.09
CA ALA A 14 -14.41 -8.16 -1.63
C ALA A 14 -14.48 -6.71 -1.12
N VAL A 15 -13.45 -6.22 -0.43
CA VAL A 15 -13.38 -4.82 0.00
C VAL A 15 -13.22 -3.89 -1.21
N LEU A 16 -12.35 -4.24 -2.16
CA LEU A 16 -12.14 -3.46 -3.38
C LEU A 16 -13.42 -3.40 -4.24
N ALA A 17 -14.10 -4.54 -4.44
CA ALA A 17 -15.36 -4.60 -5.18
C ALA A 17 -16.43 -3.67 -4.57
N GLN A 18 -16.65 -3.78 -3.25
CA GLN A 18 -17.59 -2.90 -2.54
C GLN A 18 -17.20 -1.42 -2.64
N THR A 19 -15.90 -1.11 -2.62
CA THR A 19 -15.43 0.28 -2.72
C THR A 19 -15.63 0.83 -4.14
N ILE A 20 -15.39 0.01 -5.16
CA ILE A 20 -15.62 0.38 -6.57
C ILE A 20 -17.11 0.63 -6.82
N GLU A 21 -17.99 -0.24 -6.33
CA GLU A 21 -19.45 -0.09 -6.45
C GLU A 21 -19.99 1.19 -5.80
N ARG A 22 -19.36 1.67 -4.72
CA ARG A 22 -19.77 2.87 -3.97
C ARG A 22 -19.32 4.20 -4.59
N GLY A 23 -18.65 4.18 -5.74
CA GLY A 23 -18.17 5.39 -6.43
C GLY A 23 -16.68 5.42 -6.75
N GLY A 24 -15.97 4.30 -6.57
CA GLY A 24 -14.56 4.19 -6.93
C GLY A 24 -13.61 4.95 -6.02
N PHE A 25 -12.33 4.97 -6.41
CA PHE A 25 -11.28 5.73 -5.74
C PHE A 25 -10.18 6.09 -6.75
N ALA A 26 -9.48 7.19 -6.49
CA ALA A 26 -8.26 7.48 -7.23
C ALA A 26 -7.16 6.48 -6.84
N ILE A 27 -6.54 5.84 -7.82
CA ILE A 27 -5.47 4.87 -7.60
C ILE A 27 -4.31 5.47 -6.79
N ASP A 28 -4.01 6.75 -7.01
CA ASP A 28 -2.97 7.46 -6.28
C ASP A 28 -3.31 7.60 -4.79
N ASP A 29 -4.58 7.79 -4.44
CA ASP A 29 -5.03 7.87 -3.05
C ASP A 29 -4.97 6.51 -2.35
N LEU A 30 -5.40 5.44 -3.02
CA LEU A 30 -5.25 4.08 -2.49
C LEU A 30 -3.77 3.76 -2.24
N ASN A 31 -2.91 4.03 -3.23
CA ASN A 31 -1.48 3.84 -3.09
C ASN A 31 -0.95 4.64 -1.88
N ARG A 32 -1.29 5.93 -1.79
CA ARG A 32 -0.91 6.79 -0.67
C ARG A 32 -1.30 6.19 0.68
N GLN A 33 -2.52 5.68 0.81
CA GLN A 33 -2.98 5.03 2.04
C GLN A 33 -2.18 3.77 2.36
N ILE A 34 -1.92 2.90 1.37
CA ILE A 34 -1.13 1.68 1.54
C ILE A 34 0.27 2.03 2.08
N TYR A 35 1.02 2.92 1.43
CA TYR A 35 2.37 3.30 1.88
C TYR A 35 2.36 3.90 3.29
N GLN A 36 1.38 4.76 3.61
CA GLN A 36 1.27 5.37 4.94
C GLN A 36 0.92 4.35 6.03
N MET A 37 0.01 3.41 5.75
CA MET A 37 -0.33 2.35 6.69
C MET A 37 0.87 1.44 6.94
N THR A 38 1.58 1.03 5.89
CA THR A 38 2.74 0.16 6.03
C THR A 38 3.87 0.81 6.81
N ILE A 39 4.19 2.08 6.58
CA ILE A 39 5.26 2.75 7.33
C ILE A 39 4.90 2.94 8.81
N ARG A 40 3.61 3.20 9.12
CA ARG A 40 3.12 3.23 10.51
C ARG A 40 3.22 1.87 11.17
N GLN A 41 2.78 0.80 10.50
CA GLN A 41 2.87 -0.58 11.01
C GLN A 41 4.32 -1.06 11.16
N ALA A 42 5.23 -0.49 10.38
CA ALA A 42 6.66 -0.73 10.49
C ALA A 42 7.36 0.15 11.54
N ASP A 43 6.61 0.93 12.34
CA ASP A 43 7.13 1.83 13.36
C ASP A 43 8.14 2.86 12.78
N GLY A 44 7.85 3.37 11.59
CA GLY A 44 8.72 4.32 10.88
C GLY A 44 9.92 3.66 10.18
N ASN A 45 10.12 2.35 10.30
CA ASN A 45 11.24 1.66 9.67
C ASN A 45 11.00 1.41 8.17
N VAL A 46 11.64 2.24 7.33
CA VAL A 46 11.53 2.18 5.87
C VAL A 46 11.94 0.82 5.28
N ALA A 47 12.98 0.18 5.81
CA ALA A 47 13.45 -1.11 5.30
C ALA A 47 12.45 -2.24 5.63
N ARG A 48 11.86 -2.20 6.83
CA ARG A 48 10.79 -3.13 7.22
C ARG A 48 9.54 -2.90 6.36
N ALA A 49 9.12 -1.65 6.18
CA ALA A 49 7.95 -1.32 5.37
C ALA A 49 8.11 -1.74 3.90
N ALA A 50 9.29 -1.52 3.31
CA ALA A 50 9.59 -1.96 1.95
C ALA A 50 9.45 -3.48 1.79
N ARG A 51 9.99 -4.27 2.74
CA ARG A 51 9.86 -5.73 2.73
C ARG A 51 8.40 -6.19 2.82
N MET A 52 7.56 -5.50 3.60
CA MET A 52 6.13 -5.83 3.73
C MET A 52 5.35 -5.67 2.43
N LEU A 53 5.80 -4.79 1.52
CA LEU A 53 5.20 -4.58 0.19
C LEU A 53 5.96 -5.28 -0.94
N GLY A 54 7.01 -6.06 -0.64
CA GLY A 54 7.83 -6.69 -1.67
C GLY A 54 8.65 -5.71 -2.53
N LEU A 55 9.00 -4.55 -1.98
CA LEU A 55 9.75 -3.49 -2.66
C LEU A 55 11.18 -3.38 -2.13
N SER A 56 12.07 -2.77 -2.92
CA SER A 56 13.35 -2.32 -2.41
C SER A 56 13.18 -1.10 -1.48
N ARG A 57 14.12 -0.91 -0.55
CA ARG A 57 14.14 0.26 0.34
C ARG A 57 14.11 1.58 -0.45
N ALA A 58 14.85 1.66 -1.56
CA ALA A 58 14.90 2.84 -2.41
C ALA A 58 13.56 3.11 -3.11
N GLN A 59 12.91 2.07 -3.64
CA GLN A 59 11.58 2.19 -4.28
C GLN A 59 10.53 2.69 -3.28
N PHE A 60 10.52 2.15 -2.06
CA PHE A 60 9.60 2.59 -1.02
C PHE A 60 9.86 4.04 -0.62
N ALA A 61 11.12 4.41 -0.34
CA ALA A 61 11.49 5.77 0.05
C ALA A 61 11.12 6.81 -1.02
N TYR A 62 11.38 6.49 -2.29
CA TYR A 62 11.00 7.35 -3.41
C TYR A 62 9.48 7.59 -3.44
N ARG A 63 8.68 6.52 -3.36
CA ARG A 63 7.21 6.62 -3.39
C ARG A 63 6.66 7.36 -2.16
N LEU A 64 7.22 7.12 -0.98
CA LEU A 64 6.85 7.85 0.23
C LEU A 64 7.16 9.35 0.10
N GLY A 65 8.29 9.72 -0.52
CA GLY A 65 8.65 11.10 -0.83
C GLY A 65 7.69 11.78 -1.82
N GLN A 66 7.26 11.06 -2.86
CA GLN A 66 6.24 11.58 -3.79
C GLN A 66 4.90 11.84 -3.08
N ILE A 67 4.52 10.94 -2.17
CA ILE A 67 3.32 11.06 -1.35
C ILE A 67 3.40 12.24 -0.38
N SER A 68 4.56 12.53 0.22
CA SER A 68 4.72 13.70 1.09
C SER A 68 4.69 15.01 0.32
N ASN A 69 5.25 15.04 -0.89
CA ASN A 69 5.39 16.26 -1.69
C ASN A 69 4.10 16.62 -2.44
N GLY A 70 3.27 15.65 -2.81
CA GLY A 70 1.94 15.87 -3.40
C GLY A 70 0.87 16.34 -2.40
N ARG A 71 1.25 16.90 -1.24
CA ARG A 71 0.34 17.54 -0.27
C ARG A 71 0.39 19.08 -0.34
N SER A 72 1.25 19.63 -1.20
CA SER A 72 1.53 21.07 -1.33
C SER A 72 1.04 21.68 -2.65
N ARG A 73 0.08 21.06 -3.34
CA ARG A 73 -0.55 21.60 -4.55
C ARG A 73 -2.05 21.46 -4.48
#